data_AF-A0A933BI12-F1
#
_entry.id   AF-A0A933BI12-F1
#
_cell.length_a   1.000
_cell.length_b   1.000
_cell.length_c   1.000
_cell.angle_alpha   90.00
_cell.angle_beta   90.00
_cell.angle_gamma   90.00
#
_symmetry.space_group_name_H-M   'P 1'
#
loop_
_entity.id
_entity.type
_entity.pdbx_description
1 polymer ?
#
loop_
_entity_poly.entity_id
_entity_poly.type
_entity_poly.pdbx_seq_one_letter_code
_entity_poly.pdbx_strand_id
1 'polypeptide(L)' 'MSNLQHPSLRAKKYDEARDVWQGRVDEDYRFYFKIEGDTYRILAIRHHPK' A
#
# COMPACT_ATOMS: atom_id res chain seq x y z
N MET A 1 -0.54 -17.26 -13.45
CA MET A 1 -1.28 -15.98 -13.46
C MET A 1 -1.48 -15.57 -12.02
N SER A 2 -0.53 -14.81 -11.48
CA SER A 2 -0.51 -14.46 -10.05
C SER A 2 -1.38 -13.23 -9.86
N ASN A 3 -2.51 -13.42 -9.18
CA ASN A 3 -3.45 -12.37 -8.81
C ASN A 3 -2.74 -11.29 -7.97
N LEU A 4 -2.59 -10.09 -8.54
CA LEU A 4 -2.14 -8.87 -7.84
C LEU A 4 -3.13 -8.43 -6.74
N GLN A 5 -4.30 -9.07 -6.64
CA GLN A 5 -5.22 -8.99 -5.50
C GLN A 5 -4.78 -9.97 -4.39
N HIS A 6 -3.56 -9.85 -3.88
CA HIS A 6 -3.15 -10.65 -2.73
C HIS A 6 -3.84 -10.09 -1.47
N PRO A 7 -4.83 -10.80 -0.86
CA PRO A 7 -5.64 -10.28 0.24
C PRO A 7 -4.89 -10.24 1.59
N SER A 8 -3.60 -10.56 1.60
CA SER A 8 -2.77 -10.65 2.81
C SER A 8 -2.15 -9.32 3.21
N LEU A 9 -2.01 -8.36 2.29
CA LEU A 9 -1.85 -6.97 2.70
C LEU A 9 -3.25 -6.46 3.03
N ARG A 10 -3.50 -6.11 4.30
CA ARG A 10 -4.60 -5.24 4.71
C ARG A 10 -4.39 -3.82 4.13
N ALA A 11 -4.18 -3.73 2.82
CA ALA A 11 -4.02 -2.51 2.09
C ALA A 11 -5.42 -1.93 1.85
N LYS A 12 -5.65 -0.73 2.37
CA LYS A 12 -6.86 0.03 2.08
C LYS A 12 -6.53 0.98 0.94
N LYS A 13 -7.39 1.04 -0.09
CA LYS A 13 -7.30 2.09 -1.10
C LYS A 13 -7.55 3.43 -0.39
N TYR A 14 -6.49 4.24 -0.28
CA TYR A 14 -6.51 5.48 0.48
C TYR A 14 -7.02 6.63 -0.39
N ASP A 15 -6.67 6.61 -1.67
CA ASP A 15 -7.09 7.61 -2.65
C ASP A 15 -7.42 6.89 -3.96
N GLU A 16 -8.71 6.85 -4.30
CA GLU A 16 -9.20 6.20 -5.53
C GLU A 16 -8.83 6.97 -6.79
N ALA A 17 -8.72 8.30 -6.70
CA ALA A 17 -8.40 9.17 -7.83
C ALA A 17 -6.92 9.12 -8.21
N ARG A 18 -6.05 8.67 -7.28
CA ARG A 18 -4.60 8.58 -7.48
C ARG A 18 -4.05 7.14 -7.46
N ASP A 19 -4.93 6.14 -7.36
CA ASP A 19 -4.58 4.73 -7.17
C ASP A 19 -3.54 4.50 -6.06
N VAL A 20 -3.66 5.27 -4.97
CA VAL A 20 -2.77 5.16 -3.82
C VAL A 20 -3.36 4.20 -2.82
N TRP A 21 -2.56 3.21 -2.47
CA TRP A 21 -2.83 2.19 -1.49
C TRP A 21 -2.04 2.48 -0.23
N GLN A 22 -2.69 2.36 0.92
CA GLN A 22 -2.02 2.41 2.21
C GLN A 22 -1.96 1.02 2.80
N GLY A 23 -0.75 0.55 3.10
CA GLY A 23 -0.50 -0.67 3.85
C GLY A 23 0.05 -0.37 5.25
N ARG A 24 -0.09 -1.36 6.14
CA ARG A 24 0.56 -1.38 7.45
C ARG A 24 1.76 -2.33 7.36
N VAL A 25 2.96 -1.86 7.70
CA VAL A 25 4.12 -2.76 7.90
C VAL A 25 4.07 -3.31 9.33
N ASP A 26 3.80 -2.44 10.29
CA ASP A 26 3.71 -2.73 11.73
C ASP A 26 2.64 -1.83 12.38
N GLU A 27 2.43 -1.91 13.70
CA GLU A 27 1.52 -1.04 14.45
C GLU A 27 1.91 0.44 14.26
N ASP A 28 3.22 0.73 14.30
CA ASP A 28 3.82 2.07 14.21
C ASP A 28 4.24 2.49 12.80
N TYR A 29 4.13 1.63 11.78
CA TYR A 29 4.58 1.95 10.43
C TYR A 29 3.46 1.86 9.40
N ARG A 30 3.29 2.95 8.64
CA ARG A 30 2.37 3.04 7.51
C ARG A 30 3.17 3.30 6.25
N PHE A 31 2.88 2.57 5.19
CA PHE A 31 3.47 2.82 3.88
C PHE A 31 2.39 3.07 2.85
N TYR A 32 2.73 3.90 1.89
CA TYR A 32 1.90 4.25 0.76
C TYR A 32 2.58 3.73 -0.50
N PHE A 33 1.82 3.05 -1.34
CA PHE A 33 2.30 2.53 -2.60
C PHE A 33 1.20 2.67 -3.65
N LYS A 34 1.59 2.62 -4.92
CA LYS A 34 0.66 2.52 -6.04
C LYS A 34 1.03 1.32 -6.90
N ILE A 35 0.03 0.76 -7.55
CA ILE A 35 0.18 -0.37 -8.46
C ILE A 35 0.11 0.21 -9.87
N GLU A 36 1.24 0.21 -10.58
CA GLU A 36 1.33 0.66 -11.97
C GLU A 36 1.60 -0.56 -12.85
N GLY A 37 0.53 -1.16 -13.38
CA GLY A 37 0.60 -2.41 -14.14
C GLY A 37 1.06 -3.57 -13.26
N ASP A 38 2.24 -4.12 -13.57
CA ASP A 38 2.87 -5.20 -12.81
C ASP A 38 3.94 -4.69 -11.81
N THR A 39 4.09 -3.37 -11.68
CA THR A 39 5.08 -2.76 -10.79
C THR A 39 4.42 -2.14 -9.57
N TYR A 40 4.94 -2.48 -8.40
CA TYR A 40 4.58 -1.83 -7.15
C TYR A 40 5.54 -0.67 -6.86
N ARG A 41 5.02 0.55 -6.86
CA ARG A 41 5.80 1.74 -6.57
C ARG A 41 5.53 2.23 -5.17
N ILE A 42 6.51 2.08 -4.28
CA ILE A 42 6.45 2.62 -2.93
C ILE A 42 6.62 4.14 -3.01
N LEU A 43 5.63 4.88 -2.52
CA LEU A 43 5.61 6.33 -2.51
C LEU A 43 6.28 6.89 -1.26
N ALA A 44 5.94 6.32 -0.11
CA ALA A 44 6.47 6.75 1.17
C ALA A 44 6.30 5.67 2.24
N ILE A 45 7.27 5.58 3.14
CA ILE A 45 7.15 4.83 4.40
C ILE A 45 7.24 5.86 5.50
N ARG A 46 6.19 5.99 6.29
CA ARG A 46 6.13 6.93 7.42
C ARG A 46 6.03 6.15 8.72
N HIS A 47 6.90 6.51 9.64
CA HIS A 47 6.73 6.15 11.04
C HIS A 47 5.56 6.96 11.59
N HIS A 48 4.56 6.25 12.10
CA HIS A 48 3.41 6.78 12.80
C HIS A 48 3.50 6.29 14.25
N PRO A 49 4.37 6.94 15.07
CA PRO A 49 4.46 6.60 16.48
C PRO A 49 3.09 6.84 17.11
N LYS A 50 2.65 5.85 17.90
CA LYS A 50 1.39 5.89 18.65
C LYS A 50 1.37 7.01 19.69
#